data_AF-A0A1C4Z347-F1
#
_entry.id   AF-A0A1C4Z347-F1
#
_cell.length_a   1.000
_cell.length_b   1.000
_cell.length_c   1.000
_cell.angle_alpha   90.00
_cell.angle_beta   90.00
_cell.angle_gamma   90.00
#
_symmetry.space_group_name_H-M   'P 1'
#
loop_
_entity.id
_entity.type
_entity.pdbx_description
1 polymer ?
#
loop_
_entity_poly.entity_id
_entity_poly.type
_entity_poly.pdbx_seq_one_letter_code
_entity_poly.pdbx_strand_id
1 'polypeptide(L)'
;MSVRRALALGLCLALFLAGCGERTTDRRPEAAASPAAPTAPPPEPTPKPTVTPRPTRTSPPPLRPRPTKLPTGLRRTTGVKAVALTFDDGPDPAWTPKILDQLKAAGAKATFCVVGTQVRKHPQLVARIAREGHQLCNHSWRHDIDLGRRPVADIRADLTRTNRAIRAAAPDAKVTLYRQPGGRWTPEVVTVAKQLGMRSLHWAVDPQDWAKPTAPTIRKRVTGATKPGSIVLLHDGGGNRAATVAACAHLIGDLKRRYGLTRLG
;
A
#
# COMPACT_ATOMS: atom_id res chain seq x y z
N MET A 1 15.41 -17.69 -53.11
CA MET A 1 14.05 -17.35 -53.60
C MET A 1 13.50 -16.27 -52.66
N SER A 2 13.73 -14.98 -52.96
CA SER A 2 12.80 -14.05 -53.65
C SER A 2 11.50 -13.88 -52.85
N VAL A 3 11.02 -12.70 -52.42
CA VAL A 3 10.92 -11.40 -53.11
C VAL A 3 10.81 -10.24 -52.08
N ARG A 4 11.28 -9.06 -52.52
CA ARG A 4 11.27 -7.72 -51.89
C ARG A 4 9.89 -7.03 -51.86
N ARG A 5 9.79 -5.91 -51.12
CA ARG A 5 9.20 -4.57 -51.47
C ARG A 5 8.45 -3.97 -50.27
N ALA A 6 8.29 -2.67 -50.04
CA ALA A 6 8.95 -1.40 -50.38
C ALA A 6 8.10 -0.30 -49.67
N LEU A 7 8.70 0.87 -49.42
CA LEU A 7 8.13 2.06 -48.77
C LEU A 7 6.81 2.59 -49.39
N ALA A 8 6.06 3.36 -48.58
CA ALA A 8 5.31 4.52 -49.08
C ALA A 8 5.34 5.68 -48.05
N LEU A 9 5.88 6.82 -48.52
CA LEU A 9 5.96 8.13 -47.88
C LEU A 9 4.77 8.97 -48.39
N GLY A 10 4.08 9.70 -47.51
CA GLY A 10 2.96 10.57 -47.88
C GLY A 10 3.12 11.97 -47.31
N LEU A 11 3.47 12.92 -48.18
CA LEU A 11 3.64 14.36 -47.97
C LEU A 11 2.43 15.10 -48.59
N CYS A 12 1.82 16.06 -47.89
CA CYS A 12 0.91 17.08 -48.45
C CYS A 12 0.96 18.31 -47.53
N LEU A 13 1.65 19.40 -47.88
CA LEU A 13 1.34 20.50 -48.82
C LEU A 13 0.71 21.70 -48.07
N ALA A 14 1.53 22.75 -47.93
CA ALA A 14 1.14 24.08 -47.48
C ALA A 14 0.76 24.95 -48.69
N LEU A 15 -0.18 25.88 -48.51
CA LEU A 15 -0.42 26.99 -49.43
C LEU A 15 -0.65 28.28 -48.65
N PHE A 16 0.29 29.20 -48.83
CA PHE A 16 0.28 30.59 -48.41
C PHE A 16 -0.51 31.43 -49.43
N LEU A 17 -1.21 32.45 -48.94
CA LEU A 17 -1.63 33.59 -49.75
C LEU A 17 -1.01 34.87 -49.17
N ALA A 18 -0.20 35.52 -50.01
CA ALA A 18 0.39 36.83 -49.80
C ALA A 18 -0.50 37.92 -50.42
N GLY A 19 -0.49 39.11 -49.82
CA GLY A 19 -1.07 40.34 -50.39
C GLY A 19 -0.26 41.54 -49.92
N CYS A 20 0.17 42.36 -50.88
CA CYS A 20 1.30 43.29 -50.87
C CYS A 20 0.99 44.74 -50.45
N GLY A 21 2.08 45.52 -50.23
CA GLY A 21 2.18 46.98 -50.45
C GLY A 21 2.57 47.76 -49.19
N GLU A 22 3.85 48.07 -48.92
CA GLU A 22 4.63 49.27 -49.34
C GLU A 22 4.04 50.63 -48.88
N ARG A 23 4.78 51.66 -48.43
CA ARG A 23 6.20 51.89 -48.11
C ARG A 23 6.26 53.19 -47.26
N THR A 24 7.16 53.22 -46.28
CA THR A 24 7.79 54.33 -45.52
C THR A 24 7.49 55.81 -45.84
N THR A 25 7.27 56.62 -44.79
CA THR A 25 8.05 57.83 -44.37
C THR A 25 7.60 58.24 -42.94
N ASP A 26 8.44 58.10 -41.92
CA ASP A 26 9.25 59.16 -41.29
C ASP A 26 8.46 60.28 -40.57
N ARG A 27 8.44 60.24 -39.22
CA ARG A 27 8.68 61.39 -38.30
C ARG A 27 8.60 60.97 -36.82
N ARG A 28 9.64 61.32 -36.06
CA ARG A 28 9.72 61.25 -34.58
C ARG A 28 8.79 62.27 -33.90
N PRO A 29 8.47 62.08 -32.60
CA PRO A 29 7.26 62.54 -31.93
C PRO A 29 7.47 63.82 -31.13
N GLU A 30 6.38 64.55 -30.82
CA GLU A 30 6.20 65.16 -29.51
C GLU A 30 4.74 65.59 -29.24
N ALA A 31 4.29 65.24 -28.03
CA ALA A 31 3.26 65.82 -27.17
C ALA A 31 2.02 66.52 -27.75
N ALA A 32 0.84 65.97 -27.41
CA ALA A 32 -0.30 66.77 -26.93
C ALA A 32 -1.21 65.92 -26.03
N ALA A 33 -1.61 66.52 -24.91
CA ALA A 33 -2.37 65.92 -23.82
C ALA A 33 -3.77 65.43 -24.23
N SER A 34 -4.16 64.29 -23.67
CA SER A 34 -5.49 63.68 -23.82
C SER A 34 -6.50 64.31 -22.84
N PRO A 35 -7.78 64.50 -23.22
CA PRO A 35 -8.77 65.18 -22.41
C PRO A 35 -9.33 64.31 -21.27
N ALA A 36 -9.86 64.99 -20.25
CA ALA A 36 -10.35 64.44 -18.99
C ALA A 36 -11.48 63.40 -19.15
N ALA A 37 -11.39 62.33 -18.35
CA ALA A 37 -12.35 61.24 -18.26
C ALA A 37 -13.61 61.63 -17.46
N PRO A 38 -14.79 61.02 -17.74
CA PRO A 38 -15.99 61.20 -16.94
C PRO A 38 -15.90 60.42 -15.61
N THR A 39 -16.41 61.04 -14.55
CA THR A 39 -16.38 60.59 -13.15
C THR A 39 -17.19 59.31 -12.93
N ALA A 40 -16.59 58.30 -12.31
CA ALA A 40 -17.25 57.05 -11.91
C ALA A 40 -18.18 57.27 -10.68
N PRO A 41 -19.28 56.50 -10.55
CA PRO A 41 -20.15 56.55 -9.37
C PRO A 41 -19.45 55.93 -8.14
N PRO A 42 -19.89 56.30 -6.91
CA PRO A 42 -19.24 55.88 -5.67
C PRO A 42 -19.36 54.36 -5.43
N PRO A 43 -18.35 53.73 -4.79
CA PRO A 43 -18.33 52.30 -4.55
C PRO A 43 -19.39 51.88 -3.52
N GLU A 44 -20.09 50.78 -3.79
CA GLU A 44 -20.97 50.10 -2.84
C GLU A 44 -20.21 49.64 -1.59
N PRO A 45 -20.81 49.72 -0.38
CA PRO A 45 -20.17 49.25 0.84
C PRO A 45 -19.98 47.73 0.78
N THR A 46 -18.73 47.32 0.96
CA THR A 46 -18.30 45.92 0.95
C THR A 46 -18.92 45.17 2.14
N PRO A 47 -19.55 44.00 1.96
CA PRO A 47 -20.06 43.23 3.09
C PRO A 47 -18.89 42.78 3.98
N LYS A 48 -19.01 43.02 5.30
CA LYS A 48 -18.02 42.58 6.29
C LYS A 48 -17.83 41.07 6.20
N PRO A 49 -16.59 40.55 6.24
CA PRO A 49 -16.35 39.12 6.20
C PRO A 49 -17.05 38.44 7.38
N THR A 50 -18.02 37.58 7.07
CA THR A 50 -18.61 36.66 8.05
C THR A 50 -17.49 35.75 8.54
N VAL A 51 -17.12 35.89 9.81
CA VAL A 51 -16.18 34.97 10.47
C VAL A 51 -16.86 33.61 10.53
N THR A 52 -16.51 32.72 9.60
CA THR A 52 -16.91 31.31 9.66
C THR A 52 -16.38 30.75 10.98
N PRO A 53 -17.22 30.16 11.85
CA PRO A 53 -16.73 29.55 13.08
C PRO A 53 -15.70 28.48 12.71
N ARG A 54 -14.49 28.63 13.24
CA ARG A 54 -13.41 27.65 13.11
C ARG A 54 -13.97 26.31 13.61
N PRO A 55 -13.88 25.20 12.83
CA PRO A 55 -14.37 23.92 13.29
C PRO A 55 -13.71 23.61 14.63
N THR A 56 -14.53 23.47 15.67
CA THR A 56 -14.10 23.05 17.00
C THR A 56 -13.35 21.75 16.82
N ARG A 57 -12.08 21.74 17.24
CA ARG A 57 -11.19 20.58 17.10
C ARG A 57 -11.70 19.50 18.06
N THR A 58 -12.70 18.72 17.63
CA THR A 58 -13.29 17.66 18.44
C THR A 58 -12.18 16.65 18.73
N SER A 59 -11.90 16.42 20.02
CA SER A 59 -10.96 15.40 20.44
C SER A 59 -11.35 14.06 19.83
N PRO A 60 -10.39 13.22 19.40
CA PRO A 60 -10.72 11.90 18.89
C PRO A 60 -11.57 11.14 19.92
N PRO A 61 -12.58 10.38 19.47
CA PRO A 61 -13.37 9.56 20.39
C PRO A 61 -12.44 8.64 21.20
N PRO A 62 -12.76 8.39 22.48
CA PRO A 62 -11.92 7.59 23.35
C PRO A 62 -11.80 6.16 22.82
N LEU A 63 -10.64 5.55 23.08
CA LEU A 63 -10.40 4.14 22.76
C LEU A 63 -11.17 3.25 23.73
N ARG A 64 -11.81 2.20 23.20
CA ARG A 64 -12.37 1.12 24.01
C ARG A 64 -11.32 0.47 24.92
N PRO A 65 -11.72 -0.18 26.03
CA PRO A 65 -10.80 -0.95 26.86
C PRO A 65 -10.08 -2.04 26.06
N ARG A 66 -8.89 -2.42 26.52
CA ARG A 66 -8.16 -3.55 25.95
C ARG A 66 -8.80 -4.86 26.43
N PRO A 67 -9.08 -5.83 25.55
CA PRO A 67 -9.58 -7.13 25.98
C PRO A 67 -8.49 -7.89 26.77
N THR A 68 -8.90 -8.63 27.78
CA THR A 68 -7.99 -9.45 28.62
C THR A 68 -7.63 -10.79 27.98
N LYS A 69 -8.40 -11.23 26.98
CA LYS A 69 -8.18 -12.46 26.21
C LYS A 69 -8.27 -12.16 24.72
N LEU A 70 -7.59 -12.96 23.91
CA LEU A 70 -7.75 -12.89 22.46
C LEU A 70 -9.15 -13.38 22.05
N PRO A 71 -9.81 -12.70 21.08
CA PRO A 71 -11.11 -13.13 20.59
C PRO A 71 -11.03 -14.47 19.85
N THR A 72 -12.18 -15.13 19.69
CA THR A 72 -12.31 -16.35 18.89
C THR A 72 -12.20 -16.05 17.39
N GLY A 73 -12.05 -17.09 16.55
CA GLY A 73 -12.03 -16.96 15.09
C GLY A 73 -10.69 -16.52 14.48
N LEU A 74 -9.63 -16.39 15.28
CA LEU A 74 -8.28 -16.11 14.80
C LEU A 74 -7.64 -17.36 14.20
N ARG A 75 -7.29 -17.30 12.91
CA ARG A 75 -6.59 -18.39 12.24
C ARG A 75 -5.12 -18.42 12.66
N ARG A 76 -4.71 -19.49 13.35
CA ARG A 76 -3.32 -19.72 13.78
C ARG A 76 -2.59 -20.79 12.96
N THR A 77 -3.33 -21.66 12.29
CA THR A 77 -2.79 -22.79 11.51
C THR A 77 -3.29 -22.76 10.07
N THR A 78 -2.56 -23.43 9.18
CA THR A 78 -2.91 -23.53 7.75
C THR A 78 -4.12 -24.43 7.53
N GLY A 79 -4.37 -25.41 8.40
CA GLY A 79 -5.40 -26.45 8.24
C GLY A 79 -4.90 -27.69 7.49
N VAL A 80 -3.64 -27.70 7.07
CA VAL A 80 -2.96 -28.82 6.40
C VAL A 80 -1.57 -29.02 7.02
N LYS A 81 -0.84 -30.07 6.64
CA LYS A 81 0.52 -30.32 7.16
C LYS A 81 1.54 -29.25 6.71
N ALA A 82 1.35 -28.67 5.52
CA ALA A 82 2.22 -27.62 4.99
C ALA A 82 2.16 -26.34 5.84
N VAL A 83 3.30 -25.67 5.96
CA VAL A 83 3.43 -24.42 6.73
C VAL A 83 3.27 -23.20 5.82
N ALA A 84 2.86 -22.07 6.39
CA ALA A 84 2.72 -20.82 5.66
C ALA A 84 3.71 -19.78 6.19
N LEU A 85 4.48 -19.18 5.28
CA LEU A 85 5.27 -17.99 5.56
C LEU A 85 4.41 -16.75 5.35
N THR A 86 4.45 -15.83 6.32
CA THR A 86 3.72 -14.55 6.27
C THR A 86 4.66 -13.40 6.59
N PHE A 87 4.52 -12.30 5.86
CA PHE A 87 5.36 -11.10 5.99
C PHE A 87 4.50 -9.86 6.24
N ASP A 88 4.79 -9.13 7.31
CA ASP A 88 4.07 -7.92 7.72
C ASP A 88 4.87 -6.64 7.45
N ASP A 89 4.14 -5.52 7.47
CA ASP A 89 4.60 -4.12 7.42
C ASP A 89 5.05 -3.57 6.07
N GLY A 90 5.22 -4.42 5.07
CA GLY A 90 5.54 -4.03 3.71
C GLY A 90 4.37 -3.40 2.93
N PRO A 91 4.57 -3.12 1.62
CA PRO A 91 5.83 -3.32 0.91
C PRO A 91 6.88 -2.24 1.23
N ASP A 92 8.11 -2.66 1.47
CA ASP A 92 9.29 -1.80 1.62
C ASP A 92 10.22 -1.98 0.41
N PRO A 93 10.70 -0.89 -0.22
CA PRO A 93 11.49 -0.99 -1.45
C PRO A 93 12.90 -1.59 -1.25
N ALA A 94 13.43 -1.60 -0.03
CA ALA A 94 14.76 -2.16 0.25
C ALA A 94 14.71 -3.66 0.59
N TRP A 95 13.59 -4.14 1.17
CA TRP A 95 13.51 -5.49 1.75
C TRP A 95 12.54 -6.42 1.02
N THR A 96 11.33 -5.95 0.70
CA THR A 96 10.31 -6.78 0.02
C THR A 96 10.83 -7.41 -1.28
N PRO A 97 11.55 -6.69 -2.18
CA PRO A 97 12.10 -7.29 -3.40
C PRO A 97 13.02 -8.48 -3.13
N LYS A 98 13.88 -8.39 -2.10
CA LYS A 98 14.85 -9.44 -1.77
C LYS A 98 14.16 -10.71 -1.28
N ILE A 99 13.10 -10.57 -0.50
CA ILE A 99 12.29 -11.71 -0.04
C ILE A 99 11.56 -12.36 -1.22
N LEU A 100 11.00 -11.56 -2.13
CA LEU A 100 10.36 -12.06 -3.35
C LEU A 100 11.35 -12.86 -4.22
N ASP A 101 12.57 -12.34 -4.41
CA ASP A 101 13.62 -13.03 -5.16
C ASP A 101 13.99 -14.37 -4.53
N GLN A 102 14.13 -14.43 -3.20
CA GLN A 102 14.40 -15.68 -2.48
C GLN A 102 13.25 -16.69 -2.57
N LEU A 103 11.99 -16.22 -2.48
CA LEU A 103 10.81 -17.07 -2.65
C LEU A 103 10.71 -17.61 -4.08
N LYS A 104 11.00 -16.77 -5.08
CA LYS A 104 11.05 -17.15 -6.50
C LYS A 104 12.13 -18.21 -6.74
N ALA A 105 13.35 -17.99 -6.24
CA ALA A 105 14.44 -18.95 -6.34
C ALA A 105 14.11 -20.31 -5.71
N ALA A 106 13.35 -20.30 -4.61
CA ALA A 106 12.89 -21.52 -3.95
C ALA A 106 11.64 -22.15 -4.59
N GLY A 107 11.03 -21.53 -5.60
CA GLY A 107 9.73 -21.95 -6.13
C GLY A 107 8.65 -22.02 -5.04
N ALA A 108 8.60 -21.01 -4.17
CA ALA A 108 7.73 -20.94 -3.01
C ALA A 108 6.78 -19.74 -3.10
N LYS A 109 5.62 -19.85 -2.45
CA LYS A 109 4.66 -18.74 -2.30
C LYS A 109 4.47 -18.44 -0.81
N ALA A 110 4.04 -17.21 -0.53
CA ALA A 110 3.89 -16.68 0.83
C ALA A 110 2.67 -15.73 0.87
N THR A 111 2.34 -15.24 2.06
CA THR A 111 1.32 -14.21 2.27
C THR A 111 1.99 -12.91 2.73
N PHE A 112 1.62 -11.77 2.15
CA PHE A 112 2.13 -10.45 2.53
C PHE A 112 0.97 -9.62 3.09
N CYS A 113 1.02 -9.32 4.39
CA CYS A 113 0.08 -8.41 5.05
C CYS A 113 0.60 -6.98 4.92
N VAL A 114 0.05 -6.26 3.95
CA VAL A 114 0.56 -4.95 3.52
C VAL A 114 -0.15 -3.78 4.20
N VAL A 115 0.62 -2.75 4.54
CA VAL A 115 0.11 -1.52 5.18
C VAL A 115 -0.33 -0.53 4.11
N GLY A 116 -1.54 0.03 4.23
CA GLY A 116 -2.16 0.85 3.19
C GLY A 116 -1.35 2.08 2.77
N THR A 117 -0.66 2.76 3.70
CA THR A 117 0.24 3.87 3.37
C THR A 117 1.45 3.43 2.55
N GLN A 118 1.95 2.21 2.76
CA GLN A 118 3.06 1.64 1.98
C GLN A 118 2.59 1.14 0.62
N VAL A 119 1.40 0.53 0.56
CA VAL A 119 0.73 0.19 -0.72
C VAL A 119 0.62 1.42 -1.61
N ARG A 120 0.21 2.57 -1.05
CA ARG A 120 0.10 3.82 -1.81
C ARG A 120 1.45 4.36 -2.28
N LYS A 121 2.53 4.18 -1.50
CA LYS A 121 3.87 4.64 -1.86
C LYS A 121 4.56 3.73 -2.88
N HIS A 122 4.27 2.44 -2.83
CA HIS A 122 4.95 1.41 -3.63
C HIS A 122 3.96 0.46 -4.33
N PRO A 123 3.00 0.98 -5.12
CA PRO A 123 1.99 0.16 -5.78
C PRO A 123 2.60 -0.89 -6.73
N GLN A 124 3.74 -0.58 -7.35
CA GLN A 124 4.49 -1.50 -8.21
C GLN A 124 4.96 -2.76 -7.48
N LEU A 125 5.25 -2.67 -6.18
CA LEU A 125 5.64 -3.83 -5.39
C LEU A 125 4.43 -4.69 -5.04
N VAL A 126 3.27 -4.09 -4.79
CA VAL A 126 2.01 -4.83 -4.60
C VAL A 126 1.64 -5.58 -5.89
N ALA A 127 1.74 -4.92 -7.04
CA ALA A 127 1.54 -5.56 -8.34
C ALA A 127 2.52 -6.73 -8.56
N ARG A 128 3.78 -6.58 -8.15
CA ARG A 128 4.79 -7.65 -8.20
C ARG A 128 4.44 -8.83 -7.29
N ILE A 129 4.06 -8.57 -6.04
CA ILE A 129 3.62 -9.59 -5.08
C ILE A 129 2.49 -10.43 -5.69
N ALA A 130 1.47 -9.78 -6.25
CA ALA A 130 0.34 -10.45 -6.89
C ALA A 130 0.75 -11.23 -8.16
N ARG A 131 1.50 -10.61 -9.08
CA ARG A 131 1.95 -11.22 -10.34
C ARG A 131 2.82 -12.46 -10.10
N GLU A 132 3.64 -12.46 -9.05
CA GLU A 132 4.45 -13.62 -8.67
C GLU A 132 3.64 -14.67 -7.89
N GLY A 133 2.33 -14.51 -7.75
CA GLY A 133 1.40 -15.51 -7.22
C GLY A 133 1.34 -15.57 -5.69
N HIS A 134 1.93 -14.61 -4.99
CA HIS A 134 1.82 -14.49 -3.53
C HIS A 134 0.43 -13.99 -3.13
N GLN A 135 0.01 -14.31 -1.91
CA GLN A 135 -1.28 -13.86 -1.39
C GLN A 135 -1.13 -12.48 -0.73
N LEU A 136 -2.06 -11.58 -1.02
CA LEU A 136 -2.14 -10.27 -0.37
C LEU A 136 -3.10 -10.33 0.83
N CYS A 137 -2.70 -9.67 1.92
CA CYS A 137 -3.42 -9.57 3.18
C CYS A 137 -3.46 -8.09 3.58
N ASN A 138 -4.56 -7.66 4.20
CA ASN A 138 -4.72 -6.30 4.70
C ASN A 138 -4.06 -6.18 6.09
N HIS A 139 -3.24 -5.15 6.29
CA HIS A 139 -2.58 -4.87 7.58
C HIS A 139 -2.84 -3.45 8.12
N SER A 140 -4.08 -2.97 7.97
CA SER A 140 -4.53 -1.60 8.27
C SER A 140 -3.91 -0.52 7.39
N TRP A 141 -4.42 0.71 7.51
CA TRP A 141 -3.97 1.83 6.70
C TRP A 141 -2.59 2.34 7.11
N ARG A 142 -2.38 2.55 8.42
CA ARG A 142 -1.17 3.22 8.95
C ARG A 142 -0.46 2.42 10.04
N HIS A 143 -0.73 1.11 10.13
CA HIS A 143 -0.23 0.25 11.20
C HIS A 143 -0.62 0.77 12.59
N ASP A 144 -1.92 1.08 12.77
CA ASP A 144 -2.44 1.51 14.06
C ASP A 144 -2.68 0.30 14.96
N ILE A 145 -1.80 0.11 15.94
CA ILE A 145 -1.83 -1.01 16.88
C ILE A 145 -3.04 -1.00 17.82
N ASP A 146 -3.72 0.14 17.95
CA ASP A 146 -4.95 0.27 18.73
C ASP A 146 -6.19 0.40 17.85
N LEU A 147 -6.10 0.13 16.53
CA LEU A 147 -7.21 0.22 15.59
C LEU A 147 -8.46 -0.50 16.10
N GLY A 148 -8.33 -1.73 16.59
CA GLY A 148 -9.47 -2.50 17.08
C GLY A 148 -10.20 -1.89 18.28
N ARG A 149 -9.61 -0.92 18.98
CA ARG A 149 -10.23 -0.20 20.10
C ARG A 149 -10.91 1.10 19.65
N ARG A 150 -10.72 1.55 18.42
CA ARG A 150 -11.39 2.73 17.86
C ARG A 150 -12.88 2.45 17.60
N PRO A 151 -13.71 3.49 17.37
CA PRO A 151 -15.09 3.31 16.92
C PRO A 151 -15.21 2.37 15.71
N VAL A 152 -16.33 1.65 15.61
CA VAL A 152 -16.54 0.62 14.55
C VAL A 152 -16.45 1.26 13.15
N ALA A 153 -16.94 2.49 13.01
CA ALA A 153 -16.86 3.25 11.77
C ALA A 153 -15.40 3.50 11.34
N ASP A 154 -14.53 3.88 12.28
CA ASP A 154 -13.10 4.12 12.01
C ASP A 154 -12.39 2.83 11.59
N ILE A 155 -12.69 1.72 12.28
CA ILE A 155 -12.16 0.39 11.91
C ILE A 155 -12.56 0.07 10.47
N ARG A 156 -13.85 0.19 10.15
CA ARG A 156 -14.35 -0.12 8.80
C ARG A 156 -13.73 0.79 7.74
N ALA A 157 -13.64 2.08 8.01
CA ALA A 157 -13.05 3.05 7.09
C ALA A 157 -11.58 2.73 6.81
N ASP A 158 -10.81 2.40 7.85
CA ASP A 158 -9.40 2.03 7.74
C ASP A 158 -9.19 0.78 6.88
N LEU A 159 -9.92 -0.30 7.20
CA LEU A 159 -9.79 -1.57 6.47
C LEU A 159 -10.27 -1.45 5.02
N THR A 160 -11.38 -0.74 4.79
CA THR A 160 -11.92 -0.50 3.44
C THR A 160 -10.95 0.32 2.60
N ARG A 161 -10.36 1.36 3.18
CA ARG A 161 -9.37 2.21 2.50
C ARG A 161 -8.14 1.41 2.07
N THR A 162 -7.66 0.53 2.93
CA THR A 162 -6.52 -0.35 2.64
C THR A 162 -6.87 -1.34 1.54
N ASN A 163 -8.04 -1.99 1.60
CA ASN A 163 -8.52 -2.89 0.53
C ASN A 163 -8.61 -2.18 -0.82
N ARG A 164 -9.12 -0.93 -0.85
CA ARG A 164 -9.20 -0.14 -2.08
C ARG A 164 -7.81 0.15 -2.65
N ALA A 165 -6.84 0.53 -1.81
CA ALA A 165 -5.48 0.79 -2.26
C ALA A 165 -4.81 -0.48 -2.82
N ILE A 166 -5.03 -1.64 -2.19
CA ILE A 166 -4.51 -2.92 -2.69
C ILE A 166 -5.11 -3.24 -4.08
N ARG A 167 -6.43 -3.13 -4.23
CA ARG A 167 -7.11 -3.40 -5.52
C ARG A 167 -6.73 -2.39 -6.61
N ALA A 168 -6.45 -1.14 -6.25
CA ALA A 168 -5.93 -0.16 -7.20
C ALA A 168 -4.54 -0.54 -7.74
N ALA A 169 -3.69 -1.15 -6.91
CA ALA A 169 -2.36 -1.59 -7.31
C ALA A 169 -2.34 -2.99 -7.97
N ALA A 170 -3.32 -3.84 -7.63
CA ALA A 170 -3.48 -5.18 -8.19
C ALA A 170 -4.99 -5.51 -8.34
N PRO A 171 -5.60 -5.18 -9.50
CA PRO A 171 -7.05 -5.27 -9.70
C PRO A 171 -7.65 -6.66 -9.42
N ASP A 172 -6.95 -7.73 -9.79
CA ASP A 172 -7.41 -9.11 -9.61
C ASP A 172 -7.11 -9.68 -8.20
N ALA A 173 -6.48 -8.90 -7.33
CA ALA A 173 -6.09 -9.37 -6.01
C ALA A 173 -7.31 -9.61 -5.11
N LYS A 174 -7.50 -10.87 -4.71
CA LYS A 174 -8.46 -11.26 -3.67
C LYS A 174 -7.87 -10.96 -2.29
N VAL A 175 -8.32 -9.88 -1.66
CA VAL A 175 -7.96 -9.54 -0.27
C VAL A 175 -8.93 -10.21 0.69
N THR A 176 -8.66 -11.47 1.03
CA THR A 176 -9.52 -12.32 1.89
C THR A 176 -8.97 -12.51 3.30
N LEU A 177 -7.84 -11.89 3.62
CA LEU A 177 -7.17 -11.98 4.91
C LEU A 177 -6.93 -10.59 5.48
N TYR A 178 -7.14 -10.48 6.78
CA TYR A 178 -6.79 -9.30 7.56
C TYR A 178 -5.94 -9.72 8.75
N ARG A 179 -4.87 -8.97 9.05
CA ARG A 179 -4.09 -9.12 10.27
C ARG A 179 -4.10 -7.80 11.02
N GLN A 180 -4.51 -7.81 12.29
CA GLN A 180 -4.47 -6.63 13.15
C GLN A 180 -3.01 -6.32 13.53
N PRO A 181 -2.54 -5.06 13.33
CA PRO A 181 -1.24 -4.61 13.78
C PRO A 181 -0.91 -5.00 15.22
N GLY A 182 0.31 -5.51 15.42
CA GLY A 182 0.81 -6.00 16.71
C GLY A 182 0.04 -7.19 17.31
N GLY A 183 -0.84 -7.85 16.55
CA GLY A 183 -1.70 -8.92 17.05
C GLY A 183 -2.69 -8.47 18.14
N ARG A 184 -2.93 -7.16 18.28
CA ARG A 184 -3.78 -6.54 19.31
C ARG A 184 -5.26 -6.63 18.96
N TRP A 185 -5.73 -7.86 18.83
CA TRP A 185 -7.09 -8.17 18.40
C TRP A 185 -8.15 -7.73 19.40
N THR A 186 -9.28 -7.25 18.87
CA THR A 186 -10.54 -7.00 19.58
C THR A 186 -11.70 -7.71 18.87
N PRO A 187 -12.80 -8.06 19.56
CA PRO A 187 -13.99 -8.62 18.92
C PRO A 187 -14.54 -7.73 17.78
N GLU A 188 -14.43 -6.41 17.93
CA GLU A 188 -14.94 -5.44 16.96
C GLU A 188 -14.18 -5.49 15.64
N VAL A 189 -12.84 -5.53 15.67
CA VAL A 189 -12.07 -5.61 14.42
C VAL A 189 -12.22 -6.98 13.76
N VAL A 190 -12.36 -8.06 14.53
CA VAL A 190 -12.70 -9.38 13.98
C VAL A 190 -14.04 -9.34 13.25
N THR A 191 -15.05 -8.72 13.87
CA THR A 191 -16.40 -8.59 13.29
C THR A 191 -16.37 -7.75 12.02
N VAL A 192 -15.69 -6.60 12.04
CA VAL A 192 -15.57 -5.73 10.86
C VAL A 192 -14.81 -6.42 9.74
N ALA A 193 -13.69 -7.09 10.03
CA ALA A 193 -12.94 -7.84 9.03
C ALA A 193 -13.82 -8.91 8.37
N LYS A 194 -14.59 -9.68 9.15
CA LYS A 194 -15.55 -10.67 8.65
C LYS A 194 -16.61 -10.05 7.74
N GLN A 195 -17.21 -8.93 8.15
CA GLN A 195 -18.22 -8.21 7.36
C GLN A 195 -17.65 -7.64 6.04
N LEU A 196 -16.34 -7.40 5.97
CA LEU A 196 -15.64 -7.01 4.75
C LEU A 196 -15.14 -8.21 3.92
N GLY A 197 -15.56 -9.43 4.25
CA GLY A 197 -15.19 -10.65 3.54
C GLY A 197 -13.78 -11.16 3.86
N MET A 198 -13.15 -10.68 4.95
CA MET A 198 -11.81 -11.07 5.35
C MET A 198 -11.83 -12.00 6.57
N ARG A 199 -10.95 -13.01 6.57
CA ARG A 199 -10.67 -13.85 7.74
C ARG A 199 -9.54 -13.24 8.56
N SER A 200 -9.67 -13.30 9.89
CA SER A 200 -8.64 -12.84 10.82
C SER A 200 -7.45 -13.80 10.83
N LEU A 201 -6.33 -13.35 10.28
CA LEU A 201 -5.06 -14.07 10.21
C LEU A 201 -4.18 -13.74 11.41
N HIS A 202 -3.85 -14.73 12.20
CA HIS A 202 -2.86 -14.64 13.26
C HIS A 202 -1.69 -15.58 12.98
N TRP A 203 -0.94 -16.00 13.99
CA TRP A 203 0.23 -16.87 13.82
C TRP A 203 0.30 -17.94 14.91
N ALA A 204 1.08 -18.98 14.63
CA ALA A 204 1.50 -19.99 15.59
C ALA A 204 2.97 -19.79 16.01
N VAL A 205 3.79 -19.21 15.13
CA VAL A 205 5.23 -19.00 15.36
C VAL A 205 5.55 -17.52 15.17
N ASP A 206 6.17 -16.92 16.19
CA ASP A 206 6.72 -15.56 16.17
C ASP A 206 8.18 -15.59 16.61
N PRO A 207 9.14 -15.39 15.70
CA PRO A 207 10.56 -15.33 16.04
C PRO A 207 10.99 -13.97 16.60
N GLN A 208 10.08 -13.00 16.65
CA GLN A 208 10.32 -11.62 17.07
C GLN A 208 11.41 -10.94 16.24
N ASP A 209 11.37 -11.13 14.91
CA ASP A 209 12.35 -10.54 14.00
C ASP A 209 12.21 -9.00 13.91
N TRP A 210 11.04 -8.46 14.25
CA TRP A 210 10.81 -7.02 14.44
C TRP A 210 11.73 -6.39 15.51
N ALA A 211 12.18 -7.16 16.49
CA ALA A 211 13.15 -6.74 17.51
C ALA A 211 14.60 -6.76 17.00
N LYS A 212 14.82 -7.07 15.72
CA LYS A 212 16.11 -7.10 15.02
C LYS A 212 17.18 -8.01 15.69
N PRO A 213 16.85 -9.23 16.14
CA PRO A 213 17.87 -10.20 16.54
C PRO A 213 18.72 -10.63 15.33
N THR A 214 19.83 -11.32 15.57
CA THR A 214 20.68 -11.83 14.49
C THR A 214 19.95 -12.89 13.64
N ALA A 215 20.35 -13.03 12.37
CA ALA A 215 19.74 -14.02 11.47
C ALA A 215 19.78 -15.46 12.02
N PRO A 216 20.89 -15.96 12.64
CA PRO A 216 20.88 -17.27 13.29
C PRO A 216 19.85 -17.41 14.41
N THR A 217 19.63 -16.34 15.19
CA THR A 217 18.61 -16.32 16.25
C THR A 217 17.20 -16.43 15.68
N ILE A 218 16.89 -15.66 14.63
CA ILE A 218 15.61 -15.75 13.91
C ILE A 218 15.41 -17.19 13.42
N ARG A 219 16.42 -17.76 12.76
CA ARG A 219 16.38 -19.13 12.25
C ARG A 219 16.08 -20.14 13.35
N LYS A 220 16.84 -20.10 14.45
CA LYS A 220 16.68 -21.00 15.61
C LYS A 220 15.26 -20.93 16.20
N ARG A 221 14.71 -19.72 16.35
CA ARG A 221 13.35 -19.54 16.88
C ARG A 221 12.29 -20.10 15.94
N VAL A 222 12.41 -19.84 14.63
CA VAL A 222 11.48 -20.40 13.64
C VAL A 222 11.55 -21.92 13.61
N THR A 223 12.75 -22.50 13.47
CA THR A 223 12.90 -23.95 13.33
C THR A 223 12.57 -24.73 14.61
N GLY A 224 12.82 -24.14 15.78
CA GLY A 224 12.50 -24.75 17.07
C GLY A 224 11.01 -24.74 17.41
N ALA A 225 10.25 -23.75 16.93
CA ALA A 225 8.82 -23.62 17.23
C ALA A 225 7.91 -24.17 16.12
N THR A 226 8.41 -24.35 14.89
CA THR A 226 7.57 -24.78 13.77
C THR A 226 7.12 -26.23 13.90
N LYS A 227 5.80 -26.42 13.77
CA LYS A 227 5.12 -27.72 13.67
C LYS A 227 4.36 -27.81 12.34
N PRO A 228 3.96 -29.01 11.88
CA PRO A 228 3.07 -29.14 10.73
C PRO A 228 1.85 -28.22 10.86
N GLY A 229 1.54 -27.49 9.78
CA GLY A 229 0.44 -26.53 9.74
C GLY A 229 0.67 -25.19 10.41
N SER A 230 1.90 -24.89 10.86
CA SER A 230 2.23 -23.58 11.44
C SER A 230 2.07 -22.44 10.44
N ILE A 231 1.58 -21.30 10.94
CA ILE A 231 1.70 -20.00 10.29
C ILE A 231 2.83 -19.25 10.98
N VAL A 232 3.87 -18.89 10.21
CA VAL A 232 5.07 -18.20 10.69
C VAL A 232 4.95 -16.70 10.37
N LEU A 233 5.06 -15.86 11.40
CA LEU A 233 5.14 -14.41 11.29
C LEU A 233 6.60 -13.98 11.05
N LEU A 234 6.81 -13.12 10.06
CA LEU A 234 8.06 -12.41 9.75
C LEU A 234 7.69 -10.99 9.27
N HIS A 235 8.67 -10.12 9.09
CA HIS A 235 8.45 -8.74 8.64
C HIS A 235 9.29 -8.39 7.42
N ASP A 236 8.65 -7.79 6.41
CA ASP A 236 9.32 -7.24 5.21
C ASP A 236 9.27 -5.70 5.15
N GLY A 237 8.62 -5.04 6.11
CA GLY A 237 8.69 -3.58 6.31
C GLY A 237 8.93 -3.21 7.78
N GLY A 238 8.65 -1.96 8.16
CA GLY A 238 8.72 -1.53 9.57
C GLY A 238 10.14 -1.21 10.09
N GLY A 239 11.06 -0.85 9.21
CA GLY A 239 12.45 -0.48 9.52
C GLY A 239 13.47 -1.45 8.91
N ASN A 240 14.69 -1.48 9.43
CA ASN A 240 15.73 -2.38 8.93
C ASN A 240 15.33 -3.87 9.12
N ARG A 241 15.29 -4.64 8.03
CA ARG A 241 14.98 -6.08 7.97
C ARG A 241 16.13 -6.95 7.44
N ALA A 242 17.38 -6.46 7.43
CA ALA A 242 18.53 -7.19 6.91
C ALA A 242 18.68 -8.60 7.52
N ALA A 243 18.51 -8.73 8.83
CA ALA A 243 18.60 -10.01 9.52
C ALA A 243 17.46 -10.98 9.13
N THR A 244 16.24 -10.48 8.93
CA THR A 244 15.11 -11.27 8.42
C THR A 244 15.40 -11.80 7.02
N VAL A 245 15.89 -10.94 6.12
CA VAL A 245 16.27 -11.34 4.75
C VAL A 245 17.39 -12.39 4.76
N ALA A 246 18.41 -12.20 5.60
CA ALA A 246 19.50 -13.17 5.74
C ALA A 246 19.00 -14.51 6.33
N ALA A 247 18.05 -14.49 7.26
CA ALA A 247 17.44 -15.71 7.79
C ALA A 247 16.60 -16.43 6.71
N CYS A 248 15.86 -15.69 5.89
CA CYS A 248 14.99 -16.23 4.83
C CYS A 248 15.76 -17.00 3.76
N ALA A 249 17.00 -16.61 3.47
CA ALA A 249 17.88 -17.30 2.51
C ALA A 249 18.02 -18.81 2.79
N HIS A 250 17.92 -19.22 4.06
CA HIS A 250 17.93 -20.62 4.46
C HIS A 250 16.55 -21.14 4.89
N LEU A 251 15.77 -20.33 5.62
CA LEU A 251 14.48 -20.76 6.18
C LEU A 251 13.49 -21.24 5.12
N ILE A 252 13.42 -20.58 3.97
CA ILE A 252 12.46 -20.94 2.92
C ILE A 252 12.73 -22.37 2.44
N GLY A 253 14.00 -22.70 2.17
CA GLY A 253 14.40 -24.04 1.76
C GLY A 253 14.21 -25.07 2.87
N ASP A 254 14.64 -24.75 4.10
CA ASP A 254 14.53 -25.64 5.26
C ASP A 254 13.08 -26.03 5.54
N LEU A 255 12.18 -25.05 5.58
CA LEU A 255 10.75 -25.28 5.84
C LEU A 255 10.06 -25.98 4.66
N LYS A 256 10.39 -25.62 3.42
CA LYS A 256 9.84 -26.30 2.24
C LYS A 256 10.22 -27.78 2.20
N ARG A 257 11.47 -28.14 2.48
CA ARG A 257 11.91 -29.54 2.54
C ARG A 257 11.25 -30.31 3.69
N ARG A 258 11.12 -29.70 4.86
CA ARG A 258 10.63 -30.39 6.06
C ARG A 258 9.10 -30.53 6.13
N TYR A 259 8.36 -29.53 5.64
CA TYR A 259 6.90 -29.48 5.80
C TYR A 259 6.14 -29.24 4.51
N GLY A 260 6.80 -28.75 3.45
CA GLY A 260 6.13 -28.07 2.34
C GLY A 260 5.66 -26.66 2.72
N LEU A 261 5.53 -25.80 1.70
CA LEU A 261 5.03 -24.43 1.86
C LEU A 261 3.69 -24.25 1.15
N THR A 262 2.76 -23.54 1.78
CA THR A 262 1.44 -23.24 1.21
C THR A 262 1.04 -21.78 1.41
N ARG A 263 0.11 -21.31 0.58
CA ARG A 263 -0.66 -20.08 0.83
C ARG A 263 -1.84 -20.39 1.74
N LEU A 264 -2.49 -19.34 2.22
CA LEU A 264 -3.59 -19.45 3.18
C LEU A 264 -4.96 -19.39 2.50
N GLY A 265 -5.05 -19.11 1.21
CA GLY A 265 -6.29 -19.13 0.43
C GLY A 265 -6.12 -19.76 -0.93
#